data_AF-A0A139QXV4-F1
#
_entry.id   AF-A0A139QXV4-F1
#
_cell.length_a   1.000
_cell.length_b   1.000
_cell.length_c   1.000
_cell.angle_alpha   90.00
_cell.angle_beta   90.00
_cell.angle_gamma   90.00
#
_symmetry.space_group_name_H-M   'P 1'
#
loop_
_entity.id
_entity.type
_entity.pdbx_description
1 polymer ?
#
loop_
_entity_poly.entity_id
_entity_poly.type
_entity_poly.pdbx_seq_one_letter_code
_entity_poly.pdbx_strand_id
1 'polypeptide(L)'
;MASEYQKMIAGEPYRPSDPELRTLAQASRQKQAAFNKEEDPLKGADIIKTWFGSTGQNLYVNPRLVVDYGVNIHLGENFYSNWNLTMLDVCPIRIGNNAMLGPNCQFLTPLHPLDPDERNSGVEYGKPITIGDNFWAGGGVIVLPGVTLGNNVVAGAGAVITKSFGDNVVLGGKSFANNLIVYYAVLYGAQAVIVDPKAERGRWKETLPEISHEINIVTLTSDEKNKGLLDPYVIMKNPKDSESLAIDILTFLTGISSRDGERFPILRKAIRAVTNSEVRGLMKVIEELRVENTPLSTSIADHIESFTDYDFAHLLFSNGYVEQSISLEKQLNIIQVADLVLPDKETSFEEYTTMELLSVAMLIVISTFALDFIHTDRSIFKIVDLDEAWSFLQVAQGKTLSMKLVRAGRAMNAGVYFVTQNTDDLLDEKLKNNLGLKFAFRSTDLNEIKKTLAFFGVDPEDENNQKRLRDLENGQCLISDLYGRVGVIQFHPVFEELLHAFDTRPPVRKEV
;
A
#
# COMPACT_ATOMS: atom_id res chain seq x y z
N MET A 1 -2.92 -44.31 -29.75
CA MET A 1 -3.61 -43.34 -28.87
C MET A 1 -2.56 -42.66 -28.02
N ALA A 2 -2.73 -41.38 -27.73
CA ALA A 2 -1.85 -40.67 -26.80
C ALA A 2 -1.94 -41.31 -25.40
N SER A 3 -0.80 -41.40 -24.69
CA SER A 3 -0.80 -41.82 -23.27
C SER A 3 -1.48 -40.76 -22.40
N GLU A 4 -1.87 -41.11 -21.17
CA GLU A 4 -2.46 -40.15 -20.22
C GLU A 4 -1.48 -39.01 -19.89
N TYR A 5 -0.17 -39.31 -19.81
CA TYR A 5 0.85 -38.27 -19.69
C TYR A 5 0.88 -37.31 -20.88
N GLN A 6 0.78 -37.82 -22.11
CA GLN A 6 0.76 -36.97 -23.31
C GLN A 6 -0.46 -36.06 -23.36
N LYS A 7 -1.63 -36.54 -22.94
CA LYS A 7 -2.85 -35.73 -22.81
C LYS A 7 -2.69 -34.65 -21.73
N MET A 8 -2.18 -35.04 -20.56
CA MET A 8 -1.95 -34.16 -19.42
C MET A 8 -1.08 -32.96 -19.79
N ILE A 9 0.10 -33.18 -20.38
CA ILE A 9 1.01 -32.09 -20.74
C ILE A 9 0.49 -31.22 -21.90
N ALA A 10 -0.40 -31.76 -22.73
CA ALA A 10 -1.09 -31.03 -23.79
C ALA A 10 -2.28 -30.18 -23.27
N GLY A 11 -2.62 -30.32 -21.98
CA GLY A 11 -3.79 -29.68 -21.38
C GLY A 11 -5.12 -30.32 -21.79
N GLU A 12 -5.08 -31.53 -22.36
CA GLU A 12 -6.26 -32.31 -22.71
C GLU A 12 -6.82 -33.05 -21.48
N PRO A 13 -8.12 -33.40 -21.48
CA PRO A 13 -8.70 -34.22 -20.43
C PRO A 13 -7.95 -35.54 -20.24
N TYR A 14 -7.51 -35.81 -19.01
CA TYR A 14 -6.75 -36.99 -18.62
C TYR A 14 -7.25 -37.59 -17.30
N ARG A 15 -6.81 -38.82 -17.00
CA ARG A 15 -7.10 -39.53 -15.75
C ARG A 15 -5.87 -39.54 -14.84
N PRO A 16 -5.85 -38.80 -13.72
CA PRO A 16 -4.71 -38.75 -12.79
C PRO A 16 -4.47 -40.09 -12.06
N SER A 17 -5.42 -41.02 -12.12
CA SER A 17 -5.29 -42.36 -11.55
C SER A 17 -4.46 -43.32 -12.41
N ASP A 18 -4.03 -42.89 -13.59
CA ASP A 18 -3.19 -43.69 -14.48
C ASP A 18 -1.89 -44.16 -13.79
N PRO A 19 -1.48 -45.43 -13.97
CA PRO A 19 -0.26 -45.94 -13.33
C PRO A 19 1.01 -45.17 -13.69
N GLU A 20 1.17 -44.69 -14.92
CA GLU A 20 2.32 -43.90 -15.37
C GLU A 20 2.41 -42.61 -14.55
N LEU A 21 1.30 -41.87 -14.48
CA LEU A 21 1.21 -40.62 -13.72
C LEU A 21 1.44 -40.83 -12.23
N ARG A 22 0.88 -41.90 -11.65
CA ARG A 22 1.11 -42.23 -10.23
C ARG A 22 2.58 -42.55 -9.93
N THR A 23 3.24 -43.28 -10.82
CA THR A 23 4.68 -43.57 -10.68
C THR A 23 5.50 -42.28 -10.76
N LEU A 24 5.19 -41.36 -11.67
CA LEU A 24 5.86 -40.06 -11.78
C LEU A 24 5.64 -39.20 -10.51
N ALA A 25 4.40 -39.08 -10.04
CA ALA A 25 4.08 -38.34 -8.82
C ALA A 25 4.76 -38.95 -7.57
N GLN A 26 4.87 -40.27 -7.49
CA GLN A 26 5.57 -40.93 -6.39
C GLN A 26 7.08 -40.65 -6.41
N ALA A 27 7.71 -40.69 -7.60
CA ALA A 27 9.11 -40.33 -7.76
C ALA A 27 9.36 -38.87 -7.38
N SER A 28 8.46 -37.97 -7.81
CA SER A 28 8.47 -36.54 -7.45
C SER A 28 8.40 -36.32 -5.94
N ARG A 29 7.47 -36.99 -5.24
CA ARG A 29 7.37 -36.91 -3.76
C ARG A 29 8.65 -37.33 -3.05
N GLN A 30 9.38 -38.34 -3.55
CA GLN A 30 10.66 -38.74 -2.98
C GLN A 30 11.73 -37.66 -3.16
N LYS A 31 11.80 -37.04 -4.35
CA LYS A 31 12.69 -35.91 -4.63
C LYS A 31 12.35 -34.68 -3.79
N GLN A 32 11.07 -34.33 -3.68
CA GLN A 32 10.58 -33.25 -2.83
C GLN A 32 10.96 -33.47 -1.36
N ALA A 33 10.76 -34.68 -0.83
CA ALA A 33 11.09 -34.99 0.56
C ALA A 33 12.60 -34.96 0.83
N ALA A 34 13.42 -35.36 -0.16
CA ALA A 34 14.87 -35.25 -0.07
C ALA A 34 15.32 -33.79 -0.10
N PHE A 35 14.83 -33.00 -1.06
CA PHE A 35 15.14 -31.57 -1.19
C PHE A 35 14.76 -30.78 0.08
N ASN A 36 13.54 -30.97 0.59
CA ASN A 36 13.05 -30.20 1.75
C ASN A 36 13.73 -30.55 3.09
N LYS A 37 14.53 -31.63 3.13
CA LYS A 37 15.35 -32.00 4.29
C LYS A 37 16.82 -31.59 4.12
N GLU A 38 17.22 -31.16 2.94
CA GLU A 38 18.61 -30.79 2.66
C GLU A 38 18.87 -29.36 3.15
N GLU A 39 19.93 -29.21 3.95
CA GLU A 39 20.34 -27.93 4.54
C GLU A 39 21.45 -27.27 3.73
N ASP A 40 22.18 -28.04 2.92
CA ASP A 40 23.23 -27.56 2.02
C ASP A 40 22.62 -27.09 0.67
N PRO A 41 22.67 -25.78 0.36
CA PRO A 41 22.07 -25.27 -0.86
C PRO A 41 22.66 -25.85 -2.15
N LEU A 42 23.92 -26.26 -2.15
CA LEU A 42 24.57 -26.85 -3.34
C LEU A 42 23.99 -28.24 -3.64
N LYS A 43 23.83 -29.06 -2.59
CA LYS A 43 23.17 -30.36 -2.73
C LYS A 43 21.68 -30.22 -3.06
N GLY A 44 21.02 -29.23 -2.48
CA GLY A 44 19.64 -28.89 -2.82
C GLY A 44 19.50 -28.57 -4.32
N ALA A 45 20.41 -27.76 -4.86
CA ALA A 45 20.44 -27.45 -6.29
C ALA A 45 20.67 -28.69 -7.16
N ASP A 46 21.56 -29.61 -6.77
CA ASP A 46 21.78 -30.88 -7.48
C ASP A 46 20.52 -31.76 -7.51
N ILE A 47 19.78 -31.82 -6.40
CA ILE A 47 18.50 -32.55 -6.35
C ILE A 47 17.51 -31.96 -7.36
N ILE A 48 17.36 -30.63 -7.38
CA ILE A 48 16.47 -29.95 -8.34
C ILE A 48 16.92 -30.20 -9.78
N LYS A 49 18.21 -30.11 -10.09
CA LYS A 49 18.77 -30.36 -11.43
C LYS A 49 18.46 -31.78 -11.95
N THR A 50 18.35 -32.76 -11.06
CA THR A 50 17.99 -34.14 -11.41
C THR A 50 16.48 -34.42 -11.42
N TRP A 51 15.67 -33.48 -10.95
CA TRP A 51 14.23 -33.63 -10.77
C TRP A 51 13.43 -32.81 -11.78
N PHE A 52 13.81 -31.55 -11.98
CA PHE A 52 13.12 -30.65 -12.88
C PHE A 52 13.48 -30.95 -14.33
N GLY A 53 12.53 -30.71 -15.25
CA GLY A 53 12.68 -31.02 -16.66
C GLY A 53 13.87 -30.30 -17.31
N SER A 54 14.16 -29.06 -16.89
CA SER A 54 15.42 -28.38 -17.19
C SER A 54 15.69 -27.23 -16.23
N THR A 55 16.96 -26.92 -15.99
CA THR A 55 17.38 -25.73 -15.23
C THR A 55 18.61 -25.08 -15.87
N GLY A 56 18.86 -23.81 -15.55
CA GLY A 56 20.20 -23.22 -15.69
C GLY A 56 21.24 -23.81 -14.73
N GLN A 57 22.46 -23.29 -14.79
CA GLN A 57 23.57 -23.72 -13.94
C GLN A 57 23.45 -23.18 -12.51
N ASN A 58 23.07 -21.91 -12.39
CA ASN A 58 22.89 -21.21 -11.13
C ASN A 58 21.41 -21.15 -10.79
N LEU A 59 21.04 -21.81 -9.70
CA LEU A 59 19.74 -21.66 -9.09
C LEU A 59 19.85 -21.73 -7.57
N TYR A 60 18.92 -21.09 -6.89
CA TYR A 60 18.78 -21.18 -5.45
C TYR A 60 17.29 -21.23 -5.10
N VAL A 61 16.88 -22.28 -4.42
CA VAL A 61 15.50 -22.46 -3.97
C VAL A 61 15.57 -22.77 -2.48
N ASN A 62 14.83 -22.01 -1.67
CA ASN A 62 14.74 -22.33 -0.25
C ASN A 62 13.86 -23.59 -0.03
N PRO A 63 14.14 -24.39 1.01
CA PRO A 63 13.30 -25.51 1.42
C PRO A 63 11.83 -25.12 1.66
N ARG A 64 10.97 -26.14 1.77
CA ARG A 64 9.50 -26.08 1.75
C ARG A 64 8.90 -25.87 0.35
N LEU A 65 9.55 -26.47 -0.64
CA LEU A 65 9.05 -26.56 -2.01
C LEU A 65 7.94 -27.62 -2.12
N VAL A 66 6.84 -27.29 -2.80
CA VAL A 66 5.72 -28.19 -3.09
C VAL A 66 5.52 -28.30 -4.59
N VAL A 67 5.57 -29.52 -5.13
CA VAL A 67 5.56 -29.82 -6.56
C VAL A 67 4.80 -31.12 -6.84
N ASP A 68 4.06 -31.18 -7.96
CA ASP A 68 3.33 -32.39 -8.36
C ASP A 68 4.26 -33.45 -8.96
N TYR A 69 4.88 -33.15 -10.09
CA TYR A 69 5.71 -34.08 -10.88
C TYR A 69 7.18 -33.62 -10.98
N GLY A 70 7.41 -32.32 -11.06
CA GLY A 70 8.69 -31.64 -11.22
C GLY A 70 9.25 -31.72 -12.64
N VAL A 71 9.06 -32.83 -13.34
CA VAL A 71 9.58 -33.04 -14.70
C VAL A 71 9.00 -32.07 -15.74
N ASN A 72 7.88 -31.39 -15.46
CA ASN A 72 7.28 -30.39 -16.35
C ASN A 72 7.73 -28.95 -16.01
N ILE A 73 8.60 -28.78 -15.02
CA ILE A 73 9.15 -27.48 -14.63
C ILE A 73 10.44 -27.22 -15.40
N HIS A 74 10.51 -26.06 -16.04
CA HIS A 74 11.65 -25.60 -16.82
C HIS A 74 12.08 -24.21 -16.33
N LEU A 75 13.26 -24.12 -15.74
CA LEU A 75 13.82 -22.88 -15.19
C LEU A 75 15.00 -22.41 -16.04
N GLY A 76 15.08 -21.10 -16.28
CA GLY A 76 16.24 -20.46 -16.90
C GLY A 76 17.46 -20.38 -15.98
N GLU A 77 18.44 -19.58 -16.42
CA GLU A 77 19.65 -19.26 -15.67
C GLU A 77 19.37 -18.26 -14.54
N ASN A 78 20.12 -18.33 -13.44
CA ASN A 78 20.00 -17.45 -12.27
C ASN A 78 18.58 -17.40 -11.64
N PHE A 79 17.96 -18.56 -11.43
CA PHE A 79 16.65 -18.64 -10.76
C PHE A 79 16.78 -18.56 -9.24
N TYR A 80 16.00 -17.68 -8.59
CA TYR A 80 15.91 -17.58 -7.15
C TYR A 80 14.48 -17.76 -6.66
N SER A 81 14.29 -18.56 -5.62
CA SER A 81 13.05 -18.63 -4.85
C SER A 81 13.28 -18.55 -3.35
N ASN A 82 12.47 -17.72 -2.71
CA ASN A 82 12.33 -17.67 -1.27
C ASN A 82 11.52 -18.87 -0.73
N TRP A 83 11.25 -18.91 0.57
CA TRP A 83 10.57 -20.01 1.27
C TRP A 83 9.16 -20.29 0.73
N ASN A 84 8.75 -21.56 0.82
CA ASN A 84 7.36 -21.98 0.62
C ASN A 84 6.82 -21.77 -0.80
N LEU A 85 7.63 -22.10 -1.81
CA LEU A 85 7.22 -22.08 -3.22
C LEU A 85 6.33 -23.29 -3.55
N THR A 86 5.22 -23.04 -4.25
CA THR A 86 4.36 -24.09 -4.80
C THR A 86 4.36 -24.04 -6.32
N MET A 87 4.66 -25.16 -6.99
CA MET A 87 4.60 -25.29 -8.45
C MET A 87 3.83 -26.57 -8.82
N LEU A 88 2.54 -26.44 -9.11
CA LEU A 88 1.69 -27.56 -9.52
C LEU A 88 1.81 -27.73 -11.04
N ASP A 89 2.67 -28.65 -11.47
CA ASP A 89 3.13 -28.83 -12.85
C ASP A 89 2.45 -30.00 -13.59
N VAL A 90 1.12 -30.11 -13.46
CA VAL A 90 0.29 -30.96 -14.33
C VAL A 90 0.55 -30.63 -15.81
N CYS A 91 0.61 -29.35 -16.17
CA CYS A 91 1.11 -28.89 -17.46
C CYS A 91 2.47 -28.18 -17.32
N PRO A 92 3.19 -27.93 -18.43
CA PRO A 92 4.48 -27.25 -18.39
C PRO A 92 4.45 -25.89 -17.69
N ILE A 93 5.42 -25.66 -16.81
CA ILE A 93 5.74 -24.34 -16.24
C ILE A 93 7.12 -23.95 -16.76
N ARG A 94 7.19 -22.88 -17.55
CA ARG A 94 8.43 -22.34 -18.13
C ARG A 94 8.70 -20.96 -17.55
N ILE A 95 9.86 -20.77 -16.94
CA ILE A 95 10.31 -19.49 -16.40
C ILE A 95 11.69 -19.17 -16.99
N GLY A 96 11.83 -17.97 -17.57
CA GLY A 96 13.06 -17.50 -18.19
C GLY A 96 14.21 -17.23 -17.22
N ASN A 97 15.23 -16.54 -17.72
CA ASN A 97 16.44 -16.21 -16.97
C ASN A 97 16.18 -15.11 -15.92
N ASN A 98 17.01 -15.08 -14.87
CA ASN A 98 17.03 -14.05 -13.83
C ASN A 98 15.68 -13.86 -13.10
N ALA A 99 14.93 -14.94 -12.89
CA ALA A 99 13.68 -14.86 -12.14
C ALA A 99 13.92 -14.87 -10.63
N MET A 100 13.27 -13.96 -9.91
CA MET A 100 13.36 -13.84 -8.46
C MET A 100 11.98 -13.86 -7.82
N LEU A 101 11.74 -14.86 -6.97
CA LEU A 101 10.44 -15.09 -6.35
C LEU A 101 10.49 -14.84 -4.84
N GLY A 102 9.59 -14.00 -4.35
CA GLY A 102 9.33 -13.79 -2.93
C GLY A 102 8.71 -15.03 -2.25
N PRO A 103 8.54 -15.00 -0.91
CA PRO A 103 8.03 -16.16 -0.17
C PRO A 103 6.57 -16.44 -0.52
N ASN A 104 6.13 -17.69 -0.42
CA ASN A 104 4.74 -18.11 -0.64
C ASN A 104 4.21 -17.89 -2.08
N CYS A 105 5.08 -17.81 -3.08
CA CYS A 105 4.63 -17.74 -4.49
C CYS A 105 4.06 -19.09 -4.97
N GLN A 106 3.09 -19.04 -5.87
CA GLN A 106 2.39 -20.22 -6.39
C GLN A 106 2.24 -20.15 -7.92
N PHE A 107 2.57 -21.25 -8.61
CA PHE A 107 2.39 -21.42 -10.06
C PHE A 107 1.51 -22.64 -10.29
N LEU A 108 0.28 -22.41 -10.76
CA LEU A 108 -0.77 -23.41 -10.76
C LEU A 108 -1.20 -23.67 -12.19
N THR A 109 -0.91 -24.86 -12.71
CA THR A 109 -1.41 -25.33 -14.01
C THR A 109 -2.67 -26.21 -13.99
N PRO A 110 -3.06 -26.88 -12.88
CA PRO A 110 -4.25 -27.74 -12.87
C PRO A 110 -5.55 -26.98 -13.05
N LEU A 111 -6.51 -27.62 -13.72
CA LEU A 111 -7.91 -27.21 -13.84
C LEU A 111 -8.82 -28.43 -13.66
N HIS A 112 -10.07 -28.17 -13.29
CA HIS A 112 -11.10 -29.20 -13.20
C HIS A 112 -12.33 -28.81 -14.00
N PRO A 113 -13.10 -29.79 -14.51
CA PRO A 113 -14.38 -29.51 -15.14
C PRO A 113 -15.28 -28.68 -14.21
N LEU A 114 -16.00 -27.72 -14.78
CA LEU A 114 -16.96 -26.91 -14.01
C LEU A 114 -18.24 -27.69 -13.75
N ASP A 115 -18.60 -28.59 -14.66
CA ASP A 115 -19.73 -29.49 -14.48
C ASP A 115 -19.47 -30.45 -13.32
N PRO A 116 -20.37 -30.54 -12.31
CA PRO A 116 -20.17 -31.39 -11.16
C PRO A 116 -20.05 -32.88 -11.48
N ASP A 117 -20.82 -33.40 -12.45
CA ASP A 117 -20.80 -34.82 -12.79
C ASP A 117 -19.51 -35.18 -13.51
N GLU A 118 -19.08 -34.32 -14.44
CA GLU A 118 -17.79 -34.47 -15.12
C GLU A 118 -16.61 -34.35 -14.15
N ARG A 119 -16.64 -33.38 -13.23
CA ARG A 119 -15.60 -33.23 -12.20
C ARG A 119 -15.54 -34.44 -11.27
N ASN A 120 -16.68 -34.98 -10.88
CA ASN A 120 -16.77 -36.17 -10.02
C ASN A 120 -16.41 -37.47 -10.75
N SER A 121 -16.34 -37.47 -12.08
CA SER A 121 -15.83 -38.62 -12.85
C SER A 121 -14.34 -38.89 -12.61
N GLY A 122 -13.62 -37.93 -12.02
CA GLY A 122 -12.18 -37.99 -11.77
C GLY A 122 -11.33 -37.60 -12.97
N VAL A 123 -11.92 -36.95 -13.98
CA VAL A 123 -11.19 -36.34 -15.10
C VAL A 123 -10.64 -34.97 -14.69
N GLU A 124 -9.40 -34.70 -15.10
CA GLU A 124 -8.70 -33.44 -14.88
C GLU A 124 -8.16 -32.90 -16.21
N TYR A 125 -7.79 -31.62 -16.23
CA TYR A 125 -7.02 -31.02 -17.33
C TYR A 125 -6.14 -29.89 -16.78
N GLY A 126 -5.43 -29.19 -17.65
CA GLY A 126 -4.60 -28.06 -17.21
C GLY A 126 -4.28 -27.10 -18.34
N LYS A 127 -3.57 -26.03 -18.00
CA LYS A 127 -3.02 -25.10 -19.00
C LYS A 127 -1.60 -24.68 -18.61
N PRO A 128 -0.66 -24.62 -19.57
CA PRO A 128 0.73 -24.29 -19.29
C PRO A 128 0.89 -22.85 -18.80
N ILE A 129 1.97 -22.61 -18.05
CA ILE A 129 2.43 -21.27 -17.67
C ILE A 129 3.76 -21.00 -18.37
N THR A 130 3.90 -19.81 -18.96
CA THR A 130 5.17 -19.36 -19.57
C THR A 130 5.51 -17.96 -19.07
N ILE A 131 6.74 -17.74 -18.64
CA ILE A 131 7.22 -16.46 -18.10
C ILE A 131 8.57 -16.16 -18.74
N GLY A 132 8.73 -14.96 -19.30
CA GLY A 132 9.96 -14.47 -19.92
C GLY A 132 11.08 -14.18 -18.92
N ASP A 133 12.12 -13.51 -19.41
CA ASP A 133 13.32 -13.18 -18.63
C ASP A 133 13.05 -12.02 -17.64
N ASN A 134 13.86 -11.94 -16.59
CA ASN A 134 13.87 -10.88 -15.57
C ASN A 134 12.53 -10.73 -14.81
N PHE A 135 11.85 -11.86 -14.56
CA PHE A 135 10.61 -11.86 -13.79
C PHE A 135 10.87 -11.65 -12.30
N TRP A 136 10.20 -10.67 -11.69
CA TRP A 136 10.21 -10.50 -10.24
C TRP A 136 8.81 -10.69 -9.67
N ALA A 137 8.69 -11.50 -8.63
CA ALA A 137 7.45 -11.68 -7.90
C ALA A 137 7.63 -11.31 -6.43
N GLY A 138 6.78 -10.42 -5.93
CA GLY A 138 6.64 -10.15 -4.50
C GLY A 138 6.10 -11.37 -3.75
N GLY A 139 6.14 -11.34 -2.41
CA GLY A 139 5.62 -12.46 -1.61
C GLY A 139 4.14 -12.72 -1.86
N GLY A 140 3.74 -14.00 -1.93
CA GLY A 140 2.34 -14.40 -2.08
C GLY A 140 1.75 -14.24 -3.48
N VAL A 141 2.57 -14.06 -4.52
CA VAL A 141 2.08 -13.99 -5.91
C VAL A 141 1.57 -15.35 -6.37
N ILE A 142 0.41 -15.37 -7.04
CA ILE A 142 -0.22 -16.58 -7.58
C ILE A 142 -0.36 -16.43 -9.10
N VAL A 143 0.19 -17.36 -9.88
CA VAL A 143 0.06 -17.41 -11.35
C VAL A 143 -0.85 -18.56 -11.73
N LEU A 144 -1.96 -18.25 -12.42
CA LEU A 144 -3.01 -19.21 -12.76
C LEU A 144 -2.78 -19.94 -14.10
N PRO A 145 -3.56 -21.02 -14.38
CA PRO A 145 -3.37 -21.83 -15.57
C PRO A 145 -3.51 -21.02 -16.88
N GLY A 146 -2.59 -21.21 -17.81
CA GLY A 146 -2.64 -20.61 -19.15
C GLY A 146 -2.02 -19.23 -19.27
N VAL A 147 -1.42 -18.71 -18.20
CA VAL A 147 -0.76 -17.40 -18.21
C VAL A 147 0.56 -17.43 -18.96
N THR A 148 0.73 -16.46 -19.86
CA THR A 148 2.00 -16.16 -20.54
C THR A 148 2.44 -14.73 -20.21
N LEU A 149 3.60 -14.58 -19.57
CA LEU A 149 4.21 -13.29 -19.26
C LEU A 149 5.44 -13.06 -20.13
N GLY A 150 5.56 -11.84 -20.67
CA GLY A 150 6.74 -11.38 -21.39
C GLY A 150 7.97 -11.18 -20.49
N ASN A 151 8.97 -10.49 -21.02
CA ASN A 151 10.20 -10.13 -20.31
C ASN A 151 9.98 -8.93 -19.38
N ASN A 152 10.82 -8.80 -18.35
CA ASN A 152 10.85 -7.67 -17.42
C ASN A 152 9.53 -7.44 -16.67
N VAL A 153 8.76 -8.51 -16.44
CA VAL A 153 7.49 -8.44 -15.72
C VAL A 153 7.71 -8.45 -14.22
N VAL A 154 6.97 -7.59 -13.53
CA VAL A 154 7.06 -7.43 -12.07
C VAL A 154 5.67 -7.63 -11.48
N ALA A 155 5.51 -8.61 -10.62
CA ALA A 155 4.28 -8.86 -9.89
C ALA A 155 4.40 -8.35 -8.45
N GLY A 156 3.55 -7.39 -8.06
CA GLY A 156 3.50 -6.91 -6.68
C GLY A 156 3.09 -8.01 -5.70
N ALA A 157 3.48 -7.88 -4.43
CA ALA A 157 3.13 -8.87 -3.40
C ALA A 157 1.60 -9.07 -3.32
N GLY A 158 1.19 -10.33 -3.16
CA GLY A 158 -0.23 -10.74 -3.13
C GLY A 158 -0.96 -10.69 -4.49
N ALA A 159 -0.27 -10.40 -5.61
CA ALA A 159 -0.92 -10.37 -6.91
C ALA A 159 -1.39 -11.76 -7.37
N VAL A 160 -2.61 -11.84 -7.90
CA VAL A 160 -3.13 -13.05 -8.56
C VAL A 160 -3.20 -12.81 -10.07
N ILE A 161 -2.27 -13.40 -10.82
CA ILE A 161 -2.13 -13.24 -12.26
C ILE A 161 -3.04 -14.26 -12.96
N THR A 162 -4.10 -13.77 -13.58
CA THR A 162 -5.13 -14.59 -14.25
C THR A 162 -5.08 -14.52 -15.76
N LYS A 163 -4.26 -13.63 -16.32
CA LYS A 163 -4.16 -13.37 -17.76
C LYS A 163 -2.71 -13.17 -18.17
N SER A 164 -2.47 -13.34 -19.47
CA SER A 164 -1.19 -13.11 -20.11
C SER A 164 -0.93 -11.63 -20.33
N PHE A 165 0.33 -11.21 -20.19
CA PHE A 165 0.79 -9.84 -20.40
C PHE A 165 2.10 -9.84 -21.21
N GLY A 166 2.34 -8.78 -21.98
CA GLY A 166 3.56 -8.60 -22.75
C GLY A 166 4.76 -8.19 -21.88
N ASP A 167 5.80 -7.68 -22.52
CA ASP A 167 7.03 -7.24 -21.86
C ASP A 167 6.80 -5.94 -21.05
N ASN A 168 7.67 -5.66 -20.09
CA ASN A 168 7.79 -4.39 -19.35
C ASN A 168 6.55 -3.94 -18.55
N VAL A 169 5.82 -4.86 -17.90
CA VAL A 169 4.63 -4.52 -17.10
C VAL A 169 4.80 -4.75 -15.59
N VAL A 170 4.16 -3.89 -14.79
CA VAL A 170 4.02 -4.03 -13.34
C VAL A 170 2.57 -4.36 -12.98
N LEU A 171 2.36 -5.36 -12.13
CA LEU A 171 1.03 -5.88 -11.78
C LEU A 171 0.68 -5.49 -10.32
N GLY A 172 -0.09 -4.39 -10.14
CA GLY A 172 -0.67 -3.86 -8.89
C GLY A 172 -1.32 -2.45 -9.06
N GLY A 173 -2.62 -2.25 -8.76
CA GLY A 173 -3.43 -1.18 -9.41
C GLY A 173 -3.78 0.11 -8.64
N LYS A 174 -3.84 0.11 -7.29
CA LYS A 174 -4.33 1.26 -6.49
C LYS A 174 -3.42 2.50 -6.61
N SER A 175 -2.16 2.38 -6.15
CA SER A 175 -1.20 3.50 -6.15
C SER A 175 -0.94 4.00 -7.56
N PHE A 176 -0.83 3.08 -8.53
CA PHE A 176 -0.62 3.42 -9.93
C PHE A 176 -1.76 4.28 -10.51
N ALA A 177 -3.01 3.86 -10.34
CA ALA A 177 -4.16 4.60 -10.82
C ALA A 177 -4.29 5.98 -10.15
N ASN A 178 -4.06 6.04 -8.83
CA ASN A 178 -4.09 7.30 -8.09
C ASN A 178 -3.01 8.27 -8.60
N ASN A 179 -1.77 7.80 -8.72
CA ASN A 179 -0.65 8.59 -9.26
C ASN A 179 -0.96 9.13 -10.66
N LEU A 180 -1.58 8.31 -11.51
CA LEU A 180 -1.98 8.69 -12.86
C LEU A 180 -3.06 9.79 -12.88
N ILE A 181 -4.07 9.70 -12.01
CA ILE A 181 -5.12 10.72 -11.88
C ILE A 181 -4.52 12.05 -11.44
N VAL A 182 -3.69 12.05 -10.38
CA VAL A 182 -3.04 13.25 -9.85
C VAL A 182 -2.12 13.86 -10.91
N TYR A 183 -1.27 13.04 -11.54
CA TYR A 183 -0.34 13.48 -12.58
C TYR A 183 -1.07 14.18 -13.74
N TYR A 184 -2.13 13.56 -14.29
CA TYR A 184 -2.89 14.21 -15.36
C TYR A 184 -3.59 15.47 -14.89
N ALA A 185 -4.20 15.48 -13.70
CA ALA A 185 -4.82 16.69 -13.18
C ALA A 185 -3.81 17.85 -13.08
N VAL A 186 -2.59 17.58 -12.60
CA VAL A 186 -1.50 18.55 -12.55
C VAL A 186 -1.11 19.01 -13.95
N LEU A 187 -0.94 18.11 -14.91
CA LEU A 187 -0.65 18.51 -16.31
C LEU A 187 -1.73 19.44 -16.91
N TYR A 188 -2.99 19.29 -16.49
CA TYR A 188 -4.11 20.14 -16.92
C TYR A 188 -4.32 21.39 -16.05
N GLY A 189 -3.35 21.75 -15.20
CA GLY A 189 -3.37 23.01 -14.45
C GLY A 189 -3.89 22.90 -13.01
N ALA A 190 -4.18 21.70 -12.50
CA ALA A 190 -4.49 21.53 -11.08
C ALA A 190 -3.23 21.73 -10.23
N GLN A 191 -3.42 22.09 -8.95
CA GLN A 191 -2.36 22.01 -7.95
C GLN A 191 -2.62 20.83 -7.01
N ALA A 192 -1.58 20.12 -6.58
CA ALA A 192 -1.72 18.95 -5.73
C ALA A 192 -0.77 18.99 -4.52
N VAL A 193 -1.26 18.45 -3.40
CA VAL A 193 -0.46 18.05 -2.24
C VAL A 193 -0.70 16.57 -2.01
N ILE A 194 0.36 15.77 -2.03
CA ILE A 194 0.34 14.34 -1.69
C ILE A 194 0.99 14.17 -0.32
N VAL A 195 0.27 13.54 0.61
CA VAL A 195 0.83 13.05 1.88
C VAL A 195 1.26 11.60 1.66
N ASP A 196 2.57 11.37 1.64
CA ASP A 196 3.21 10.12 1.22
C ASP A 196 3.99 9.49 2.40
N PRO A 197 3.30 8.83 3.35
CA PRO A 197 3.92 8.24 4.53
C PRO A 197 4.86 7.07 4.20
N LYS A 198 4.76 6.51 2.99
CA LYS A 198 5.60 5.40 2.52
C LYS A 198 6.84 5.84 1.74
N ALA A 199 6.96 7.14 1.48
CA ALA A 199 8.01 7.73 0.68
C ALA A 199 8.15 7.13 -0.75
N GLU A 200 7.05 6.64 -1.33
CA GLU A 200 7.04 5.96 -2.65
C GLU A 200 7.37 6.91 -3.82
N ARG A 201 7.27 8.23 -3.60
CA ARG A 201 7.33 9.24 -4.67
C ARG A 201 8.59 10.10 -4.64
N GLY A 202 9.60 9.68 -3.87
CA GLY A 202 10.79 10.50 -3.58
C GLY A 202 11.66 10.81 -4.80
N ARG A 203 11.57 10.00 -5.85
CA ARG A 203 12.35 10.14 -7.10
C ARG A 203 11.59 10.83 -8.22
N TRP A 204 10.39 11.34 -7.98
CA TRP A 204 9.55 11.89 -9.06
C TRP A 204 10.19 13.08 -9.80
N LYS A 205 11.06 13.85 -9.15
CA LYS A 205 11.85 14.88 -9.84
C LYS A 205 12.78 14.31 -10.91
N GLU A 206 13.32 13.11 -10.68
CA GLU A 206 14.26 12.44 -11.56
C GLU A 206 13.53 11.63 -12.63
N THR A 207 12.42 10.98 -12.25
CA THR A 207 11.65 10.09 -13.13
C THR A 207 10.59 10.81 -13.97
N LEU A 208 10.24 12.06 -13.64
CA LEU A 208 9.34 12.92 -14.42
C LEU A 208 10.05 14.23 -14.79
N PRO A 209 11.08 14.18 -15.64
CA PRO A 209 11.91 15.34 -15.95
C PRO A 209 11.11 16.50 -16.56
N GLU A 210 10.03 16.22 -17.29
CA GLU A 210 9.23 17.24 -18.00
C GLU A 210 8.55 18.22 -17.04
N ILE A 211 8.16 17.74 -15.85
CA ILE A 211 7.50 18.55 -14.81
C ILE A 211 8.35 18.70 -13.54
N SER A 212 9.61 18.26 -13.56
CA SER A 212 10.53 18.32 -12.40
C SER A 212 10.60 19.69 -11.72
N HIS A 213 10.51 20.77 -12.50
CA HIS A 213 10.51 22.16 -12.02
C HIS A 213 9.22 22.56 -11.28
N GLU A 214 8.13 21.83 -11.50
CA GLU A 214 6.83 21.98 -10.85
C GLU A 214 6.64 21.01 -9.68
N ILE A 215 7.60 20.13 -9.44
CA ILE A 215 7.56 19.19 -8.32
C ILE A 215 8.33 19.79 -7.13
N ASN A 216 7.69 19.83 -5.97
CA ASN A 216 8.33 20.02 -4.68
C ASN A 216 8.23 18.73 -3.88
N ILE A 217 9.35 18.26 -3.32
CA ILE A 217 9.38 17.09 -2.44
C ILE A 217 10.00 17.55 -1.12
N VAL A 218 9.22 17.40 -0.05
CA VAL A 218 9.64 17.71 1.31
C VAL A 218 9.70 16.39 2.06
N THR A 219 10.91 15.91 2.31
CA THR A 219 11.14 14.70 3.11
C THR A 219 11.42 15.10 4.55
N LEU A 220 10.52 14.71 5.45
CA LEU A 220 10.61 14.93 6.88
C LEU A 220 11.23 13.70 7.54
N THR A 221 12.33 13.92 8.24
CA THR A 221 13.15 12.89 8.90
C THR A 221 13.52 13.34 10.31
N SER A 222 14.23 12.52 11.09
CA SER A 222 14.78 12.93 12.39
C SER A 222 16.00 13.87 12.29
N ASP A 223 16.41 14.29 11.08
CA ASP A 223 17.50 15.25 10.89
C ASP A 223 17.21 16.58 11.63
N GLU A 224 18.24 17.17 12.26
CA GLU A 224 18.14 18.44 13.00
C GLU A 224 17.53 19.59 12.17
N LYS A 225 17.77 19.62 10.85
CA LYS A 225 17.18 20.64 9.95
C LYS A 225 15.65 20.56 9.86
N ASN A 226 15.05 19.42 10.20
CA ASN A 226 13.60 19.21 10.16
C ASN A 226 12.91 19.46 11.50
N LYS A 227 13.69 19.74 12.55
CA LYS A 227 13.18 19.97 13.91
C LYS A 227 12.16 21.10 13.93
N GLY A 228 10.99 20.79 14.50
CA GLY A 228 9.87 21.71 14.67
C GLY A 228 9.15 22.10 13.38
N LEU A 229 9.47 21.51 12.21
CA LEU A 229 8.79 21.86 10.94
C LEU A 229 7.30 21.50 10.93
N LEU A 230 6.88 20.54 11.75
CA LEU A 230 5.48 20.15 11.95
C LEU A 230 4.88 20.74 13.23
N ASP A 231 5.55 21.70 13.87
CA ASP A 231 4.95 22.40 14.99
C ASP A 231 3.75 23.25 14.52
N PRO A 232 2.59 23.20 15.21
CA PRO A 232 1.43 24.00 14.87
C PRO A 232 1.69 25.51 14.73
N TYR A 233 2.64 26.05 15.48
CA TYR A 233 3.02 27.48 15.42
C TYR A 233 4.00 27.80 14.29
N VAL A 234 4.61 26.79 13.67
CA VAL A 234 5.51 26.94 12.51
C VAL A 234 4.73 26.75 11.22
N ILE A 235 3.86 25.74 11.16
CA ILE A 235 3.20 25.32 9.92
C ILE A 235 1.96 26.15 9.59
N MET A 236 1.23 26.63 10.61
CA MET A 236 0.01 27.41 10.43
C MET A 236 0.31 28.91 10.41
N LYS A 237 -0.27 29.64 9.45
CA LYS A 237 -0.08 31.10 9.35
C LYS A 237 -0.92 31.90 10.35
N ASN A 238 -2.12 31.40 10.65
CA ASN A 238 -3.07 32.09 11.53
C ASN A 238 -2.89 31.61 12.98
N PRO A 239 -2.60 32.51 13.94
CA PRO A 239 -2.40 32.13 15.34
C PRO A 239 -3.56 31.36 15.98
N LYS A 240 -4.81 31.64 15.58
CA LYS A 240 -5.97 30.90 16.10
C LYS A 240 -6.02 29.45 15.60
N ASP A 241 -5.58 29.24 14.36
CA ASP A 241 -5.52 27.91 13.78
C ASP A 241 -4.33 27.13 14.37
N SER A 242 -3.21 27.80 14.63
CA SER A 242 -2.09 27.26 15.43
C SER A 242 -2.55 26.83 16.84
N GLU A 243 -3.29 27.69 17.55
CA GLU A 243 -3.84 27.37 18.89
C GLU A 243 -4.74 26.15 18.84
N SER A 244 -5.68 26.09 17.88
CA SER A 244 -6.60 24.97 17.72
C SER A 244 -5.85 23.67 17.42
N LEU A 245 -4.87 23.70 16.52
CA LEU A 245 -4.10 22.51 16.17
C LEU A 245 -3.19 22.07 17.33
N ALA A 246 -2.59 23.01 18.07
CA ALA A 246 -1.83 22.68 19.27
C ALA A 246 -2.69 22.00 20.34
N ILE A 247 -3.94 22.45 20.53
CA ILE A 247 -4.90 21.77 21.41
C ILE A 247 -5.19 20.36 20.90
N ASP A 248 -5.51 20.20 19.62
CA ASP A 248 -5.85 18.89 19.04
C ASP A 248 -4.70 17.90 19.18
N ILE A 249 -3.45 18.31 18.92
CA ILE A 249 -2.26 17.46 19.04
C ILE A 249 -1.94 17.11 20.50
N LEU A 250 -1.88 18.11 21.40
CA LEU A 250 -1.51 17.84 22.79
C LEU A 250 -2.59 17.05 23.53
N THR A 251 -3.87 17.29 23.26
CA THR A 251 -4.95 16.46 23.82
C THR A 251 -4.95 15.05 23.26
N PHE A 252 -4.60 14.88 21.99
CA PHE A 252 -4.45 13.56 21.37
C PHE A 252 -3.31 12.76 22.00
N LEU A 253 -2.10 13.34 22.09
CA LEU A 253 -0.93 12.68 22.66
C LEU A 253 -1.12 12.34 24.15
N THR A 254 -1.68 13.28 24.92
CA THR A 254 -1.81 13.10 26.38
C THR A 254 -3.06 12.32 26.81
N GLY A 255 -4.02 12.13 25.90
CA GLY A 255 -5.35 11.59 26.23
C GLY A 255 -6.23 12.51 27.08
N ILE A 256 -5.86 13.78 27.26
CA ILE A 256 -6.65 14.74 28.04
C ILE A 256 -7.93 15.11 27.28
N SER A 257 -9.07 14.66 27.82
CA SER A 257 -10.39 14.95 27.26
C SER A 257 -10.79 16.41 27.45
N SER A 258 -11.50 16.99 26.48
CA SER A 258 -12.14 18.31 26.60
C SER A 258 -13.18 18.41 27.74
N ARG A 259 -13.62 17.26 28.28
CA ARG A 259 -14.53 17.17 29.43
C ARG A 259 -13.81 17.05 30.76
N ASP A 260 -12.49 16.92 30.77
CA ASP A 260 -11.69 16.90 31.98
C ASP A 260 -11.70 18.30 32.63
N GLY A 261 -12.40 18.43 33.76
CA GLY A 261 -12.58 19.70 34.44
C GLY A 261 -11.33 20.26 35.13
N GLU A 262 -10.26 19.47 35.25
CA GLU A 262 -9.05 19.84 35.97
C GLU A 262 -7.86 20.01 35.03
N ARG A 263 -7.56 18.99 34.19
CA ARG A 263 -6.36 18.98 33.33
C ARG A 263 -6.53 19.82 32.08
N PHE A 264 -7.70 19.78 31.44
CA PHE A 264 -7.93 20.49 30.17
C PHE A 264 -7.85 22.03 30.32
N PRO A 265 -8.42 22.67 31.36
CA PRO A 265 -8.26 24.11 31.57
C PRO A 265 -6.81 24.55 31.74
N ILE A 266 -5.99 23.76 32.45
CA ILE A 266 -4.55 24.01 32.66
C ILE A 266 -3.81 23.95 31.32
N LEU A 267 -3.97 22.85 30.58
CA LEU A 267 -3.36 22.67 29.27
C LEU A 267 -3.75 23.80 28.31
N ARG A 268 -5.05 24.12 28.23
CA ARG A 268 -5.56 25.17 27.35
C ARG A 268 -5.05 26.55 27.73
N LYS A 269 -4.90 26.85 29.03
CA LYS A 269 -4.33 28.12 29.51
C LYS A 269 -2.88 28.27 29.07
N ALA A 270 -2.07 27.22 29.21
CA ALA A 270 -0.67 27.24 28.77
C ALA A 270 -0.54 27.42 27.25
N ILE A 271 -1.30 26.66 26.46
CA ILE A 271 -1.32 26.80 24.98
C ILE A 271 -1.71 28.24 24.59
N ARG A 272 -2.73 28.80 25.23
CA ARG A 272 -3.18 30.17 24.95
C ARG A 272 -2.12 31.21 25.33
N ALA A 273 -1.39 31.03 26.42
CA ALA A 273 -0.30 31.93 26.80
C ALA A 273 0.81 31.91 25.73
N VAL A 274 1.21 30.72 25.25
CA VAL A 274 2.17 30.57 24.14
C VAL A 274 1.64 31.14 22.83
N THR A 275 0.35 31.00 22.53
CA THR A 275 -0.24 31.62 21.32
C THR A 275 -0.08 33.14 21.33
N ASN A 276 -0.12 33.76 22.52
CA ASN A 276 -0.02 35.20 22.69
C ASN A 276 1.41 35.71 22.97
N SER A 277 2.41 34.82 23.04
CA SER A 277 3.81 35.22 23.20
C SER A 277 4.46 35.58 21.85
N GLU A 278 5.65 36.18 21.92
CA GLU A 278 6.49 36.43 20.74
C GLU A 278 7.19 35.16 20.24
N VAL A 279 7.67 34.32 21.16
CA VAL A 279 8.35 33.05 20.85
C VAL A 279 7.37 31.90 21.09
N ARG A 280 7.06 31.15 20.03
CA ARG A 280 5.96 30.17 20.00
C ARG A 280 6.42 28.79 19.55
N GLY A 281 5.99 27.76 20.23
CA GLY A 281 6.28 26.36 19.89
C GLY A 281 5.75 25.43 20.97
N LEU A 282 5.57 24.15 20.66
CA LEU A 282 5.07 23.18 21.63
C LEU A 282 6.04 22.98 22.82
N MET A 283 7.35 23.16 22.63
CA MET A 283 8.29 23.18 23.77
C MET A 283 8.00 24.33 24.74
N LYS A 284 7.54 25.47 24.21
CA LYS A 284 7.12 26.62 25.04
C LYS A 284 5.86 26.34 25.83
N VAL A 285 5.00 25.42 25.38
CA VAL A 285 3.84 24.98 26.16
C VAL A 285 4.28 24.18 27.39
N ILE A 286 5.30 23.32 27.26
CA ILE A 286 5.89 22.59 28.38
C ILE A 286 6.48 23.58 29.40
N GLU A 287 7.27 24.55 28.94
CA GLU A 287 7.83 25.62 29.79
C GLU A 287 6.73 26.38 30.54
N GLU A 288 5.67 26.79 29.84
CA GLU A 288 4.55 27.54 30.42
C GLU A 288 3.75 26.71 31.44
N LEU A 289 3.56 25.41 31.23
CA LEU A 289 2.94 24.51 32.21
C LEU A 289 3.76 24.42 33.51
N ARG A 290 5.09 24.51 33.42
CA ARG A 290 5.99 24.51 34.58
C ARG A 290 5.93 25.83 35.35
N VAL A 291 5.62 26.96 34.70
CA VAL A 291 5.47 28.28 35.36
C VAL A 291 4.32 28.28 36.37
N GLU A 292 3.23 27.54 36.10
CA GLU A 292 2.10 27.44 37.05
C GLU A 292 2.47 26.76 38.37
N ASN A 293 3.55 25.95 38.39
CA ASN A 293 4.17 25.36 39.57
C ASN A 293 3.18 24.62 40.51
N THR A 294 2.24 23.88 39.92
CA THR A 294 1.32 22.98 40.65
C THR A 294 1.69 21.52 40.38
N PRO A 295 1.40 20.58 41.29
CA PRO A 295 1.65 19.16 41.03
C PRO A 295 0.98 18.65 39.74
N LEU A 296 -0.22 19.15 39.44
CA LEU A 296 -0.97 18.75 38.25
C LEU A 296 -0.37 19.35 36.97
N SER A 297 -0.03 20.64 36.96
CA SER A 297 0.58 21.28 35.79
C SER A 297 1.95 20.69 35.47
N THR A 298 2.77 20.41 36.49
CA THR A 298 4.05 19.71 36.35
C THR A 298 3.86 18.30 35.81
N SER A 299 2.88 17.54 36.30
CA SER A 299 2.60 16.20 35.78
C SER A 299 2.16 16.20 34.32
N ILE A 300 1.40 17.20 33.86
CA ILE A 300 1.03 17.36 32.45
C ILE A 300 2.28 17.70 31.63
N ALA A 301 3.13 18.62 32.12
CA ALA A 301 4.38 18.99 31.46
C ALA A 301 5.31 17.78 31.30
N ASP A 302 5.53 17.01 32.37
CA ASP A 302 6.39 15.82 32.36
C ASP A 302 5.86 14.75 31.37
N HIS A 303 4.53 14.57 31.31
CA HIS A 303 3.94 13.64 30.35
C HIS A 303 4.16 14.10 28.91
N ILE A 304 3.95 15.38 28.58
CA ILE A 304 4.22 15.92 27.24
C ILE A 304 5.72 15.82 26.90
N GLU A 305 6.59 16.15 27.86
CA GLU A 305 8.05 16.11 27.67
C GLU A 305 8.56 14.69 27.39
N SER A 306 7.95 13.65 27.98
CA SER A 306 8.32 12.25 27.72
C SER A 306 8.16 11.82 26.25
N PHE A 307 7.31 12.49 25.48
CA PHE A 307 7.23 12.25 24.03
C PHE A 307 8.43 12.80 23.29
N THR A 308 9.09 13.83 23.83
CA THR A 308 10.23 14.50 23.18
C THR A 308 11.52 13.69 23.22
N ASP A 309 11.56 12.63 24.02
CA ASP A 309 12.68 11.68 24.09
C ASP A 309 12.79 10.77 22.85
N TYR A 310 11.74 10.73 22.02
CA TYR A 310 11.74 9.95 20.78
C TYR A 310 12.28 10.79 19.61
N ASP A 311 13.26 10.27 18.88
CA ASP A 311 13.99 10.97 17.79
C ASP A 311 13.07 11.70 16.82
N PHE A 312 11.96 11.09 16.46
CA PHE A 312 10.98 11.61 15.51
C PHE A 312 10.10 12.73 16.08
N ALA A 313 9.81 12.72 17.39
CA ALA A 313 8.95 13.71 18.02
C ALA A 313 9.46 15.14 17.85
N HIS A 314 10.78 15.32 17.70
CA HIS A 314 11.39 16.62 17.41
C HIS A 314 10.82 17.32 16.18
N LEU A 315 10.21 16.61 15.22
CA LEU A 315 9.48 17.23 14.11
C LEU A 315 8.29 18.08 14.57
N LEU A 316 7.57 17.63 15.62
CA LEU A 316 6.38 18.30 16.17
C LEU A 316 6.73 19.41 17.15
N PHE A 317 7.84 19.30 17.87
CA PHE A 317 8.15 20.17 19.02
C PHE A 317 9.21 21.22 18.67
N SER A 318 8.77 22.42 18.28
CA SER A 318 9.62 23.58 18.06
C SER A 318 9.97 24.29 19.37
N ASN A 319 11.21 24.82 19.43
CA ASN A 319 11.64 25.73 20.49
C ASN A 319 11.26 27.21 20.21
N GLY A 320 10.61 27.47 19.07
CA GLY A 320 10.14 28.78 18.64
C GLY A 320 11.12 29.62 17.83
N TYR A 321 12.25 29.04 17.41
CA TYR A 321 13.25 29.69 16.55
C TYR A 321 13.39 29.03 15.17
N VAL A 322 12.39 28.24 14.77
CA VAL A 322 12.37 27.63 13.44
C VAL A 322 11.99 28.70 12.41
N GLU A 323 12.92 29.04 11.52
CA GLU A 323 12.73 30.09 10.52
C GLU A 323 12.20 29.55 9.17
N GLN A 324 12.31 28.24 8.94
CA GLN A 324 11.91 27.60 7.69
C GLN A 324 10.54 26.94 7.84
N SER A 325 9.65 27.14 6.86
CA SER A 325 8.34 26.48 6.80
C SER A 325 8.21 25.64 5.53
N ILE A 326 7.29 24.68 5.56
CA ILE A 326 6.98 23.83 4.40
C ILE A 326 6.30 24.70 3.33
N SER A 327 6.94 24.86 2.17
CA SER A 327 6.37 25.58 1.03
C SER A 327 5.49 24.66 0.18
N LEU A 328 4.29 25.12 -0.17
CA LEU A 328 3.36 24.46 -1.08
C LEU A 328 3.08 25.28 -2.36
N GLU A 329 4.05 26.09 -2.78
CA GLU A 329 3.90 27.02 -3.91
C GLU A 329 3.98 26.34 -5.29
N LYS A 330 4.59 25.16 -5.35
CA LYS A 330 4.74 24.41 -6.60
C LYS A 330 3.43 23.73 -7.00
N GLN A 331 3.33 23.36 -8.27
CA GLN A 331 2.11 22.76 -8.77
C GLN A 331 1.87 21.36 -8.19
N LEU A 332 2.92 20.57 -7.99
CA LEU A 332 2.85 19.27 -7.34
C LEU A 332 3.76 19.25 -6.10
N ASN A 333 3.17 19.15 -4.92
CA ASN A 333 3.90 19.08 -3.66
C ASN A 333 3.73 17.70 -3.05
N ILE A 334 4.82 17.10 -2.59
CA ILE A 334 4.86 15.78 -1.98
C ILE A 334 5.47 15.93 -0.60
N ILE A 335 4.71 15.63 0.44
CA ILE A 335 5.17 15.61 1.83
C ILE A 335 5.40 14.16 2.21
N GLN A 336 6.67 13.79 2.35
CA GLN A 336 7.08 12.47 2.78
C GLN A 336 7.47 12.52 4.25
N VAL A 337 7.08 11.52 5.01
CA VAL A 337 7.52 11.36 6.39
C VAL A 337 8.21 10.02 6.48
N ALA A 338 9.54 10.05 6.64
CA ALA A 338 10.33 8.83 6.79
C ALA A 338 10.05 8.19 8.14
N ASP A 339 10.19 6.86 8.20
CA ASP A 339 10.17 6.08 9.43
C ASP A 339 8.88 6.19 10.27
N LEU A 340 7.75 6.56 9.66
CA LEU A 340 6.45 6.48 10.32
C LEU A 340 6.14 5.03 10.70
N VAL A 341 5.84 4.83 11.98
CA VAL A 341 5.33 3.56 12.49
C VAL A 341 3.82 3.73 12.64
N LEU A 342 3.07 3.30 11.63
CA LEU A 342 1.61 3.33 11.69
C LEU A 342 1.09 2.15 12.53
N PRO A 343 0.03 2.33 13.32
CA PRO A 343 -0.58 1.25 14.08
C PRO A 343 -1.06 0.14 13.16
N ASP A 344 -1.28 -1.08 13.67
CA ASP A 344 -2.00 -2.11 12.91
C ASP A 344 -3.50 -1.75 12.81
N LYS A 345 -4.14 -2.16 11.71
CA LYS A 345 -5.54 -1.80 11.41
C LYS A 345 -6.56 -2.25 12.47
N GLU A 346 -6.25 -3.35 13.14
CA GLU A 346 -7.12 -4.00 14.12
C GLU A 346 -6.87 -3.48 15.55
N THR A 347 -5.77 -2.75 15.75
CA THR A 347 -5.37 -2.24 17.07
C THR A 347 -6.31 -1.14 17.51
N SER A 348 -6.82 -1.25 18.73
CA SER A 348 -7.63 -0.19 19.31
C SER A 348 -6.76 1.00 19.68
N PHE A 349 -7.33 2.21 19.65
CA PHE A 349 -6.59 3.44 19.96
C PHE A 349 -5.92 3.39 21.35
N GLU A 350 -6.56 2.73 22.32
CA GLU A 350 -6.06 2.56 23.68
C GLU A 350 -4.81 1.66 23.76
N GLU A 351 -4.52 0.89 22.72
CA GLU A 351 -3.39 -0.03 22.63
C GLU A 351 -2.22 0.54 21.82
N TYR A 352 -2.35 1.75 21.27
CA TYR A 352 -1.29 2.36 20.48
C TYR A 352 -0.04 2.60 21.33
N THR A 353 1.10 2.21 20.77
CA THR A 353 2.42 2.58 21.28
C THR A 353 2.63 4.08 21.13
N THR A 354 3.59 4.62 21.89
CA THR A 354 3.97 6.03 21.80
C THR A 354 4.41 6.44 20.39
N MET A 355 5.10 5.54 19.67
CA MET A 355 5.53 5.77 18.29
C MET A 355 4.35 5.86 17.32
N GLU A 356 3.34 5.01 17.48
CA GLU A 356 2.13 5.04 16.67
C GLU A 356 1.30 6.29 16.94
N LEU A 357 1.17 6.69 18.22
CA LEU A 357 0.53 7.95 18.58
C LEU A 357 1.25 9.15 17.95
N LEU A 358 2.56 9.23 18.06
CA LEU A 358 3.33 10.31 17.41
C LEU A 358 3.12 10.31 15.90
N SER A 359 3.13 9.14 15.27
CA SER A 359 2.94 8.99 13.83
C SER A 359 1.56 9.50 13.37
N VAL A 360 0.50 9.12 14.08
CA VAL A 360 -0.86 9.62 13.81
C VAL A 360 -0.98 11.12 14.07
N ALA A 361 -0.33 11.64 15.12
CA ALA A 361 -0.31 13.08 15.41
C ALA A 361 0.31 13.88 14.26
N MET A 362 1.39 13.39 13.67
CA MET A 362 2.02 14.06 12.52
C MET A 362 1.13 14.04 11.27
N LEU A 363 0.45 12.93 11.01
CA LEU A 363 -0.53 12.85 9.93
C LEU A 363 -1.69 13.83 10.13
N ILE A 364 -2.14 14.04 11.38
CA ILE A 364 -3.15 15.06 11.70
C ILE A 364 -2.63 16.48 11.41
N VAL A 365 -1.39 16.80 11.79
CA VAL A 365 -0.77 18.10 11.49
C VAL A 365 -0.69 18.32 9.98
N ILE A 366 -0.11 17.38 9.25
CA ILE A 366 0.11 17.50 7.80
C ILE A 366 -1.25 17.61 7.08
N SER A 367 -2.22 16.80 7.48
CA SER A 367 -3.58 16.83 6.91
C SER A 367 -4.32 18.13 7.26
N THR A 368 -4.05 18.73 8.41
CA THR A 368 -4.62 20.04 8.79
C THR A 368 -3.98 21.15 7.98
N PHE A 369 -2.67 21.11 7.76
CA PHE A 369 -1.99 22.05 6.89
C PHE A 369 -2.48 21.97 5.44
N ALA A 370 -2.85 20.78 4.96
CA ALA A 370 -3.48 20.62 3.65
C ALA A 370 -4.86 21.33 3.54
N LEU A 371 -5.51 21.65 4.66
CA LEU A 371 -6.74 22.46 4.65
C LEU A 371 -6.45 23.91 4.24
N ASP A 372 -5.34 24.51 4.69
CA ASP A 372 -4.94 25.85 4.27
C ASP A 372 -4.63 25.89 2.78
N PHE A 373 -3.97 24.84 2.26
CA PHE A 373 -3.72 24.68 0.83
C PHE A 373 -5.01 24.73 0.00
N ILE A 374 -6.08 24.06 0.43
CA ILE A 374 -7.40 24.11 -0.24
C ILE A 374 -7.95 25.54 -0.32
N HIS A 375 -7.66 26.40 0.68
CA HIS A 375 -8.24 27.74 0.76
C HIS A 375 -7.46 28.82 0.01
N THR A 376 -6.29 28.53 -0.57
CA THR A 376 -5.41 29.58 -1.14
C THR A 376 -5.99 30.27 -2.37
N ASP A 377 -6.58 29.53 -3.31
CA ASP A 377 -7.18 30.09 -4.54
C ASP A 377 -8.29 29.18 -5.09
N ARG A 378 -9.52 29.69 -5.17
CA ARG A 378 -10.68 28.91 -5.65
C ARG A 378 -10.74 28.76 -7.17
N SER A 379 -10.02 29.61 -7.92
CA SER A 379 -10.01 29.58 -9.38
C SER A 379 -9.21 28.40 -9.95
N ILE A 380 -8.29 27.85 -9.16
CA ILE A 380 -7.44 26.71 -9.50
C ILE A 380 -8.01 25.45 -8.84
N PHE A 381 -8.21 24.39 -9.62
CA PHE A 381 -8.61 23.10 -9.05
C PHE A 381 -7.48 22.53 -8.20
N LYS A 382 -7.79 22.08 -6.98
CA LYS A 382 -6.80 21.54 -6.04
C LYS A 382 -7.03 20.08 -5.72
N ILE A 383 -5.96 19.36 -5.44
CA ILE A 383 -6.00 17.98 -4.95
C ILE A 383 -5.28 17.90 -3.61
N VAL A 384 -5.94 17.34 -2.61
CA VAL A 384 -5.30 16.85 -1.38
C VAL A 384 -5.39 15.34 -1.42
N ASP A 385 -4.26 14.69 -1.67
CA ASP A 385 -4.14 13.24 -1.75
C ASP A 385 -3.55 12.69 -0.46
N LEU A 386 -4.35 11.88 0.24
CA LEU A 386 -4.03 11.30 1.53
C LEU A 386 -3.79 9.81 1.34
N ASP A 387 -2.53 9.44 1.19
CA ASP A 387 -2.12 8.04 1.10
C ASP A 387 -2.11 7.40 2.51
N GLU A 388 -2.50 6.14 2.60
CA GLU A 388 -2.73 5.43 3.89
C GLU A 388 -3.63 6.21 4.88
N ALA A 389 -4.67 6.89 4.36
CA ALA A 389 -5.52 7.77 5.16
C ALA A 389 -6.25 7.07 6.32
N TRP A 390 -6.39 5.75 6.27
CA TRP A 390 -7.06 4.97 7.30
C TRP A 390 -6.46 5.19 8.70
N SER A 391 -5.14 5.38 8.78
CA SER A 391 -4.37 5.47 10.03
C SER A 391 -4.86 6.60 10.94
N PHE A 392 -5.10 7.79 10.37
CA PHE A 392 -5.65 8.91 11.15
C PHE A 392 -7.19 8.93 11.15
N LEU A 393 -7.86 8.28 10.20
CA LEU A 393 -9.33 8.19 10.17
C LEU A 393 -9.92 7.35 11.31
N GLN A 394 -9.12 6.52 11.99
CA GLN A 394 -9.59 5.74 13.13
C GLN A 394 -9.82 6.59 14.39
N VAL A 395 -9.11 7.72 14.53
CA VAL A 395 -9.16 8.58 15.72
C VAL A 395 -10.15 9.74 15.57
N ALA A 396 -10.67 10.27 16.69
CA ALA A 396 -11.74 11.27 16.69
C ALA A 396 -11.35 12.59 16.00
N GLN A 397 -10.12 13.06 16.25
CA GLN A 397 -9.53 14.25 15.64
C GLN A 397 -9.47 14.10 14.12
N GLY A 398 -8.98 12.95 13.65
CA GLY A 398 -8.86 12.65 12.22
C GLY A 398 -10.19 12.52 11.49
N LYS A 399 -11.21 11.90 12.10
CA LYS A 399 -12.59 11.90 11.57
C LYS A 399 -13.16 13.31 11.43
N THR A 400 -12.91 14.17 12.42
CA THR A 400 -13.36 15.56 12.37
C THR A 400 -12.66 16.34 11.26
N LEU A 401 -11.36 16.12 11.10
CA LEU A 401 -10.53 16.75 10.08
C LEU A 401 -10.92 16.29 8.67
N SER A 402 -11.12 15.00 8.43
CA SER A 402 -11.53 14.48 7.12
C SER A 402 -12.86 15.10 6.66
N MET A 403 -13.82 15.25 7.59
CA MET A 403 -15.07 15.94 7.31
C MET A 403 -14.89 17.44 7.03
N LYS A 404 -13.91 18.11 7.66
CA LYS A 404 -13.55 19.50 7.31
C LYS A 404 -12.96 19.58 5.91
N LEU A 405 -12.01 18.71 5.57
CA LEU A 405 -11.38 18.63 4.25
C LEU A 405 -12.42 18.41 3.15
N VAL A 406 -13.31 17.43 3.30
CA VAL A 406 -14.34 17.14 2.28
C VAL A 406 -15.30 18.32 2.09
N ARG A 407 -15.71 18.99 3.17
CA ARG A 407 -16.55 20.20 3.07
C ARG A 407 -15.81 21.34 2.38
N ALA A 408 -14.56 21.58 2.75
CA ALA A 408 -13.73 22.60 2.14
C ALA A 408 -13.51 22.32 0.65
N GLY A 409 -13.23 21.08 0.26
CA GLY A 409 -13.04 20.70 -1.13
C GLY A 409 -14.25 21.01 -2.01
N ARG A 410 -15.47 20.71 -1.52
CA ARG A 410 -16.70 21.10 -2.23
C ARG A 410 -16.88 22.61 -2.37
N ALA A 411 -16.55 23.36 -1.33
CA ALA A 411 -16.69 24.81 -1.34
C ALA A 411 -15.62 25.48 -2.23
N MET A 412 -14.40 24.94 -2.24
CA MET A 412 -13.20 25.60 -2.77
C MET A 412 -12.67 25.01 -4.08
N ASN A 413 -13.48 24.22 -4.80
CA ASN A 413 -13.06 23.58 -6.05
C ASN A 413 -11.84 22.67 -5.86
N ALA A 414 -11.89 21.77 -4.87
CA ALA A 414 -10.83 20.81 -4.61
C ALA A 414 -11.35 19.38 -4.47
N GLY A 415 -10.56 18.42 -4.95
CA GLY A 415 -10.70 17.00 -4.69
C GLY A 415 -9.90 16.59 -3.45
N VAL A 416 -10.53 15.87 -2.53
CA VAL A 416 -9.84 15.24 -1.39
C VAL A 416 -9.85 13.73 -1.64
N TYR A 417 -8.68 13.15 -1.85
CA TYR A 417 -8.53 11.73 -2.18
C TYR A 417 -8.15 10.99 -0.91
N PHE A 418 -8.95 10.00 -0.54
CA PHE A 418 -8.65 9.08 0.55
C PHE A 418 -8.23 7.75 -0.08
N VAL A 419 -6.94 7.44 -0.02
CA VAL A 419 -6.40 6.18 -0.54
C VAL A 419 -6.26 5.23 0.63
N THR A 420 -7.10 4.19 0.66
CA THR A 420 -7.10 3.17 1.70
C THR A 420 -7.05 1.78 1.07
N GLN A 421 -6.61 0.79 1.86
CA GLN A 421 -6.53 -0.58 1.36
C GLN A 421 -7.88 -1.30 1.45
N ASN A 422 -8.72 -0.97 2.45
CA ASN A 422 -10.03 -1.58 2.69
C ASN A 422 -11.10 -0.48 2.78
N THR A 423 -12.31 -0.78 2.31
CA THR A 423 -13.48 0.10 2.43
C THR A 423 -13.97 0.30 3.87
N ASP A 424 -13.65 -0.61 4.79
CA ASP A 424 -13.98 -0.49 6.21
C ASP A 424 -13.26 0.67 6.91
N ASP A 425 -12.16 1.12 6.33
CA ASP A 425 -11.39 2.25 6.83
C ASP A 425 -12.19 3.57 6.73
N LEU A 426 -13.28 3.59 5.95
CA LEU A 426 -14.11 4.77 5.63
C LEU A 426 -15.53 4.68 6.22
N LEU A 427 -15.75 3.87 7.27
CA LEU A 427 -17.09 3.47 7.75
C LEU A 427 -18.01 4.57 8.29
N ASP A 428 -17.56 5.81 8.48
CA ASP A 428 -18.47 6.89 8.85
C ASP A 428 -19.48 7.13 7.71
N GLU A 429 -20.74 6.74 7.90
CA GLU A 429 -21.84 6.96 6.95
C GLU A 429 -21.94 8.40 6.47
N LYS A 430 -21.54 9.38 7.31
CA LYS A 430 -21.44 10.77 6.87
C LYS A 430 -20.33 10.92 5.84
N LEU A 431 -19.14 10.39 6.08
CA LEU A 431 -18.04 10.47 5.13
C LEU A 431 -18.43 9.78 3.81
N LYS A 432 -19.00 8.56 3.87
CA LYS A 432 -19.45 7.79 2.68
C LYS A 432 -20.39 8.60 1.78
N ASN A 433 -21.38 9.27 2.38
CA ASN A 433 -22.36 10.08 1.65
C ASN A 433 -21.77 11.37 1.05
N ASN A 434 -20.56 11.74 1.45
CA ASN A 434 -19.88 12.93 0.99
C ASN A 434 -18.75 12.63 -0.03
N LEU A 435 -18.51 11.35 -0.36
CA LEU A 435 -17.57 10.93 -1.40
C LEU A 435 -18.24 10.95 -2.77
N GLY A 436 -17.72 11.79 -3.67
CA GLY A 436 -18.29 11.96 -5.02
C GLY A 436 -17.88 10.88 -6.02
N LEU A 437 -16.62 10.44 -5.97
CA LEU A 437 -16.08 9.38 -6.82
C LEU A 437 -15.55 8.25 -5.94
N LYS A 438 -15.76 7.00 -6.35
CA LYS A 438 -15.27 5.82 -5.64
C LYS A 438 -14.56 4.91 -6.62
N PHE A 439 -13.41 4.38 -6.23
CA PHE A 439 -12.64 3.41 -7.01
C PHE A 439 -12.36 2.21 -6.12
N ALA A 440 -12.70 1.01 -6.59
CA ALA A 440 -12.39 -0.23 -5.90
C ALA A 440 -11.72 -1.19 -6.87
N PHE A 441 -10.57 -1.70 -6.46
CA PHE A 441 -9.79 -2.64 -7.26
C PHE A 441 -10.15 -4.06 -6.85
N ARG A 442 -9.59 -5.02 -7.57
CA ARG A 442 -9.83 -6.45 -7.32
C ARG A 442 -9.59 -6.81 -5.85
N SER A 443 -10.54 -7.54 -5.27
CA SER A 443 -10.37 -8.25 -4.00
C SER A 443 -10.77 -9.71 -4.18
N THR A 444 -10.10 -10.60 -3.47
CA THR A 444 -10.42 -12.03 -3.41
C THR A 444 -11.13 -12.43 -2.13
N ASP A 445 -11.17 -11.56 -1.11
CA ASP A 445 -11.90 -11.80 0.12
C ASP A 445 -13.39 -11.52 -0.09
N LEU A 446 -14.22 -12.54 0.11
CA LEU A 446 -15.67 -12.43 -0.05
C LEU A 446 -16.27 -11.39 0.90
N ASN A 447 -15.75 -11.28 2.12
CA ASN A 447 -16.26 -10.31 3.09
C ASN A 447 -15.96 -8.88 2.65
N GLU A 448 -14.73 -8.60 2.23
CA GLU A 448 -14.33 -7.30 1.65
C GLU A 448 -15.11 -6.99 0.37
N ILE A 449 -15.35 -7.97 -0.50
CA ILE A 449 -16.15 -7.81 -1.71
C ILE A 449 -17.56 -7.34 -1.38
N LYS A 450 -18.24 -8.03 -0.45
CA LYS A 450 -19.61 -7.65 -0.02
C LYS A 450 -19.65 -6.24 0.55
N LYS A 451 -18.68 -5.90 1.41
CA LYS A 451 -18.56 -4.55 1.99
C LYS A 451 -18.32 -3.49 0.92
N THR A 452 -17.47 -3.79 -0.06
CA THR A 452 -17.21 -2.90 -1.19
C THR A 452 -18.46 -2.68 -2.03
N LEU A 453 -19.19 -3.74 -2.38
CA LEU A 453 -20.45 -3.61 -3.13
C LEU A 453 -21.46 -2.75 -2.38
N ALA A 454 -21.65 -3.01 -1.08
CA ALA A 454 -22.53 -2.20 -0.23
C ALA A 454 -22.08 -0.72 -0.19
N PHE A 455 -20.77 -0.46 -0.08
CA PHE A 455 -20.20 0.89 -0.14
C PHE A 455 -20.45 1.59 -1.48
N PHE A 456 -20.54 0.85 -2.58
CA PHE A 456 -20.88 1.35 -3.91
C PHE A 456 -22.39 1.46 -4.16
N GLY A 457 -23.23 1.07 -3.19
CA GLY A 457 -24.69 1.04 -3.36
C GLY A 457 -25.18 -0.06 -4.29
N VAL A 458 -24.38 -1.11 -4.46
CA VAL A 458 -24.68 -2.30 -5.26
C VAL A 458 -25.07 -3.44 -4.31
N ASP A 459 -26.00 -4.29 -4.73
CA ASP A 459 -26.44 -5.44 -3.93
C ASP A 459 -25.24 -6.34 -3.58
N PRO A 460 -24.87 -6.44 -2.28
CA PRO A 460 -23.73 -7.25 -1.86
C PRO A 460 -24.00 -8.75 -1.97
N GLU A 461 -25.26 -9.19 -2.05
CA GLU A 461 -25.61 -10.61 -2.15
C GLU A 461 -25.74 -11.10 -3.60
N ASP A 462 -25.72 -10.19 -4.59
CA ASP A 462 -25.74 -10.56 -6.01
C ASP A 462 -24.42 -11.22 -6.44
N GLU A 463 -24.49 -12.49 -6.81
CA GLU A 463 -23.33 -13.30 -7.20
C GLU A 463 -22.60 -12.76 -8.44
N ASN A 464 -23.31 -12.11 -9.37
CA ASN A 464 -22.70 -11.56 -10.58
C ASN A 464 -21.85 -10.33 -10.26
N ASN A 465 -22.31 -9.47 -9.34
CA ASN A 465 -21.58 -8.31 -8.86
C ASN A 465 -20.37 -8.73 -8.03
N GLN A 466 -20.53 -9.71 -7.15
CA GLN A 466 -19.41 -10.29 -6.40
C GLN A 466 -18.36 -10.87 -7.34
N LYS A 467 -18.80 -11.66 -8.33
CA LYS A 467 -17.93 -12.22 -9.36
C LYS A 467 -17.24 -11.11 -10.17
N ARG A 468 -17.96 -10.06 -10.57
CA ARG A 468 -17.40 -8.94 -11.33
C ARG A 468 -16.27 -8.24 -10.57
N LEU A 469 -16.41 -7.99 -9.26
CA LEU A 469 -15.35 -7.37 -8.46
C LEU A 469 -14.16 -8.33 -8.26
N ARG A 470 -14.43 -9.61 -8.04
CA ARG A 470 -13.42 -10.67 -7.88
C ARG A 470 -12.58 -10.92 -9.14
N ASP A 471 -13.22 -10.79 -10.30
CA ASP A 471 -12.65 -11.11 -11.60
C ASP A 471 -12.09 -9.86 -12.31
N LEU A 472 -12.09 -8.69 -11.65
CA LEU A 472 -11.43 -7.49 -12.17
C LEU A 472 -9.97 -7.78 -12.55
N GLU A 473 -9.55 -7.27 -13.70
CA GLU A 473 -8.19 -7.43 -14.19
C GLU A 473 -7.24 -6.39 -13.60
N ASN A 474 -5.94 -6.59 -13.80
CA ASN A 474 -4.97 -5.57 -13.42
C ASN A 474 -5.20 -4.30 -14.24
N GLY A 475 -5.15 -3.16 -13.54
CA GLY A 475 -5.52 -1.86 -14.11
C GLY A 475 -7.04 -1.64 -14.22
N GLN A 476 -7.89 -2.64 -13.95
CA GLN A 476 -9.32 -2.43 -13.85
C GLN A 476 -9.74 -2.05 -12.43
N CYS A 477 -10.77 -1.23 -12.35
CA CYS A 477 -11.46 -0.96 -11.10
C CYS A 477 -12.98 -0.86 -11.34
N LEU A 478 -13.73 -1.15 -10.29
CA LEU A 478 -15.09 -0.68 -10.15
C LEU A 478 -15.05 0.82 -9.84
N ILE A 479 -15.78 1.62 -10.62
CA ILE A 479 -15.94 3.07 -10.37
C ILE A 479 -17.41 3.36 -10.04
N SER A 480 -17.63 4.22 -9.05
CA SER A 480 -18.88 4.95 -8.87
C SER A 480 -18.64 6.40 -9.25
N ASP A 481 -19.40 6.91 -10.20
CA ASP A 481 -19.28 8.30 -10.64
C ASP A 481 -20.11 9.29 -9.79
N LEU A 482 -20.03 10.58 -10.12
CA LEU A 482 -20.74 11.66 -9.42
C LEU A 482 -22.27 11.52 -9.45
N TYR A 483 -22.81 10.68 -10.33
CA TYR A 483 -24.24 10.39 -10.46
C TYR A 483 -24.63 9.07 -9.81
N GLY A 484 -23.70 8.40 -9.12
CA GLY A 484 -23.90 7.10 -8.49
C GLY A 484 -23.93 5.94 -9.47
N ARG A 485 -23.57 6.14 -10.75
CA ARG A 485 -23.51 5.05 -11.73
C ARG A 485 -22.29 4.20 -11.42
N VAL A 486 -22.49 2.89 -11.34
CA VAL A 486 -21.43 1.94 -11.05
C VAL A 486 -21.06 1.15 -12.31
N GLY A 487 -19.77 1.13 -12.63
CA GLY A 487 -19.25 0.44 -13.82
C GLY A 487 -17.81 -0.01 -13.64
N VAL A 488 -17.30 -0.75 -14.61
CA VAL A 488 -15.87 -1.13 -14.65
C VAL A 488 -15.16 -0.23 -15.64
N ILE A 489 -14.00 0.30 -15.23
CA ILE A 489 -13.09 1.04 -16.11
C ILE A 489 -11.70 0.42 -16.06
N GLN A 490 -10.88 0.76 -17.06
CA GLN A 490 -9.49 0.33 -17.18
C GLN A 490 -8.59 1.58 -17.15
N PHE A 491 -7.62 1.61 -16.25
CA PHE A 491 -6.50 2.53 -16.28
C PHE A 491 -5.44 1.98 -17.23
N HIS A 492 -5.09 2.78 -18.23
CA HIS A 492 -4.06 2.48 -19.20
C HIS A 492 -3.00 3.60 -19.17
N PRO A 493 -1.72 3.30 -18.87
CA PRO A 493 -0.65 4.26 -19.10
C PRO A 493 -0.43 4.42 -20.60
N VAL A 494 -0.58 5.64 -21.11
CA VAL A 494 -0.30 5.90 -22.53
C VAL A 494 1.21 5.91 -22.80
N PHE A 495 2.01 6.30 -21.81
CA PHE A 495 3.46 6.47 -21.89
C PHE A 495 4.18 5.49 -20.96
N GLU A 496 5.25 4.86 -21.47
CA GLU A 496 6.03 3.85 -20.75
C GLU A 496 6.82 4.47 -19.57
N GLU A 497 7.24 5.72 -19.70
CA GLU A 497 7.96 6.47 -18.68
C GLU A 497 7.15 6.59 -17.39
N LEU A 498 5.82 6.66 -17.48
CA LEU A 498 4.93 6.70 -16.32
C LEU A 498 4.89 5.36 -15.56
N LEU A 499 5.14 4.23 -16.24
CA LEU A 499 5.30 2.93 -15.58
C LEU A 499 6.54 2.92 -14.69
N HIS A 500 7.63 3.53 -15.15
CA HIS A 500 8.86 3.65 -14.38
C HIS A 500 8.74 4.67 -13.25
N ALA A 501 8.09 5.82 -13.50
CA ALA A 501 7.97 6.88 -12.51
C ALA A 501 7.04 6.52 -11.35
N PHE A 502 5.97 5.78 -11.63
CA PHE A 502 4.97 5.38 -10.62
C PHE A 502 5.27 4.02 -9.98
N ASP A 503 6.49 3.50 -10.20
CA ASP A 503 6.97 2.29 -9.55
C ASP A 503 7.22 2.54 -8.06
N THR A 504 6.44 1.87 -7.22
CA THR A 504 6.48 2.01 -5.76
C THR A 504 7.38 0.97 -5.08
N ARG A 505 8.18 0.20 -5.85
CA ARG A 505 9.13 -0.75 -5.29
C ARG A 505 10.25 -0.06 -4.49
N PRO A 506 10.72 -0.67 -3.38
CA PRO A 506 11.93 -0.21 -2.71
C PRO A 506 13.12 -0.18 -3.67
N PRO A 507 13.93 0.89 -3.70
CA PRO A 507 15.13 0.94 -4.52
C PRO A 507 16.12 -0.14 -4.07
N VAL A 508 16.68 -0.87 -5.02
CA VAL A 508 17.76 -1.84 -4.77
C VAL A 508 18.97 -1.05 -4.24
N ARG A 509 19.37 -1.27 -2.98
CA ARG A 509 20.67 -0.82 -2.48
C ARG A 509 21.74 -1.53 -3.32
N LYS A 510 22.39 -0.80 -4.22
CA LYS A 510 23.68 -1.25 -4.75
C LYS A 510 24.68 -1.09 -3.61
N GLU A 511 25.10 -2.19 -3.00
CA GLU A 511 26.33 -2.20 -2.22
C GLU A 511 27.44 -1.71 -3.14
N VAL A 512 28.11 -0.63 -2.73
CA VAL A 512 29.25 -0.01 -3.44
C VAL A 512 30.50 -0.78 -3.11
#